data_AF-A0A252DUF8-F1
#
_entry.id   AF-A0A252DUF8-F1
#
_cell.length_a   1.000
_cell.length_b   1.000
_cell.length_c   1.000
_cell.angle_alpha   90.00
_cell.angle_beta   90.00
_cell.angle_gamma   90.00
#
_symmetry.space_group_name_H-M   'P 1'
#
loop_
_entity.id
_entity.type
_entity.pdbx_description
1 polymer ?
#
loop_
_entity_poly.entity_id
_entity_poly.type
_entity_poly.pdbx_seq_one_letter_code
_entity_poly.pdbx_strand_id
1 'polypeptide(L)'
;MLKAHYQADEMTMTATELAEAAGYQNYRGANRQFANIGQMIAADLNFEPERRFDNNQPFWSSVLADGYQEDEWKWVLRPEVAQALKDLGWV
;
A
#
# COMPACT_ATOMS: atom_id res chain seq x y z
N MET A 1 -3.10 -6.56 -7.03
CA MET A 1 -2.71 -5.99 -5.72
C MET A 1 -3.75 -5.00 -5.17
N LEU A 2 -3.83 -3.73 -5.62
CA LEU A 2 -4.77 -2.74 -5.04
C LEU A 2 -6.25 -3.16 -5.09
N LYS A 3 -6.69 -3.79 -6.19
CA LYS A 3 -8.05 -4.36 -6.29
C LYS A 3 -8.32 -5.43 -5.21
N ALA A 4 -7.38 -6.33 -4.99
CA ALA A 4 -7.51 -7.36 -3.95
C ALA A 4 -7.52 -6.72 -2.55
N HIS A 5 -6.67 -5.71 -2.34
CA HIS A 5 -6.62 -4.95 -1.09
C HIS A 5 -7.94 -4.24 -0.76
N TYR A 6 -8.59 -3.66 -1.77
CA TYR A 6 -9.91 -3.06 -1.64
C TYR A 6 -11.01 -4.09 -1.34
N GLN A 7 -10.88 -5.32 -1.87
CA GLN A 7 -11.86 -6.40 -1.69
C GLN A 7 -11.67 -7.18 -0.38
N ALA A 8 -10.56 -6.99 0.31
CA ALA A 8 -10.28 -7.65 1.57
C ALA A 8 -11.20 -7.11 2.69
N ASP A 9 -11.39 -7.92 3.73
CA ASP A 9 -12.16 -7.50 4.90
C ASP A 9 -11.52 -6.28 5.55
N GLU A 10 -12.34 -5.29 5.90
CA GLU A 10 -11.91 -3.96 6.36
C GLU A 10 -10.83 -3.31 5.47
N MET A 11 -10.74 -3.70 4.20
CA MET A 11 -9.66 -3.34 3.27
C MET A 11 -8.28 -3.57 3.87
N THR A 12 -8.09 -4.67 4.60
CA THR A 12 -6.85 -4.99 5.31
C THR A 12 -6.18 -6.22 4.71
N MET A 13 -4.87 -6.15 4.45
CA MET A 13 -4.07 -7.29 3.97
C MET A 13 -2.66 -7.28 4.56
N THR A 14 -2.06 -8.46 4.74
CA THR A 14 -0.63 -8.58 5.03
C THR A 14 0.21 -8.36 3.77
N ALA A 15 1.51 -8.07 3.94
CA ALA A 15 2.43 -7.99 2.81
C ALA A 15 2.56 -9.32 2.04
N THR A 16 2.32 -10.45 2.70
CA THR A 16 2.31 -11.80 2.10
C THR A 16 1.06 -11.97 1.24
N GLU A 17 -0.12 -11.65 1.77
CA GLU A 17 -1.38 -11.75 1.01
C GLU A 17 -1.37 -10.80 -0.21
N LEU A 18 -0.81 -9.59 -0.07
CA LEU A 18 -0.62 -8.65 -1.18
C LEU A 18 0.28 -9.24 -2.27
N ALA A 19 1.33 -9.97 -1.90
CA ALA A 19 2.23 -10.64 -2.83
C ALA A 19 1.54 -11.78 -3.57
N GLU A 20 0.80 -12.62 -2.86
CA GLU A 20 0.02 -13.72 -3.45
C GLU A 20 -1.01 -13.18 -4.46
N ALA A 21 -1.75 -12.15 -4.07
CA ALA A 21 -2.74 -11.49 -4.95
C ALA A 21 -2.13 -10.78 -6.17
N ALA A 22 -0.80 -10.57 -6.19
CA ALA A 22 -0.06 -9.97 -7.29
C ALA A 22 0.79 -10.99 -8.07
N GLY A 23 0.83 -12.26 -7.64
CA GLY A 23 1.67 -13.30 -8.24
C GLY A 23 3.16 -13.15 -7.94
N TYR A 24 3.53 -12.46 -6.86
CA TYR A 24 4.92 -12.36 -6.42
C TYR A 24 5.34 -13.56 -5.56
N GLN A 25 6.59 -13.99 -5.70
CA GLN A 25 7.14 -15.11 -4.93
C GLN A 25 7.27 -14.84 -3.43
N ASN A 26 7.30 -13.56 -3.01
CA ASN A 26 7.39 -13.17 -1.62
C ASN A 26 6.97 -11.70 -1.42
N TYR A 27 6.76 -11.33 -0.17
CA TYR A 27 6.34 -10.00 0.28
C TYR A 27 7.25 -8.85 -0.18
N ARG A 28 8.53 -9.10 -0.52
CA ARG A 28 9.45 -8.03 -0.96
C ARG A 28 9.03 -7.45 -2.30
N GLY A 29 8.48 -8.28 -3.20
CA GLY A 29 7.95 -7.84 -4.49
C GLY A 29 6.76 -6.91 -4.31
N ALA A 30 5.79 -7.32 -3.48
CA ALA A 30 4.63 -6.50 -3.13
C ALA A 30 5.04 -5.17 -2.50
N ASN A 31 5.90 -5.20 -1.47
CA ASN A 31 6.37 -4.00 -0.79
C ASN A 31 7.04 -3.01 -1.76
N ARG A 32 7.84 -3.50 -2.70
CA ARG A 32 8.47 -2.64 -3.72
C ARG A 32 7.45 -2.03 -4.66
N GLN A 33 6.49 -2.82 -5.15
CA GLN A 33 5.43 -2.29 -6.03
C GLN A 33 4.58 -1.25 -5.29
N PHE A 34 4.22 -1.53 -4.03
CA PHE A 34 3.45 -0.63 -3.19
C PHE A 34 4.17 0.71 -2.98
N ALA A 35 5.46 0.65 -2.63
CA ALA A 35 6.30 1.84 -2.46
C ALA A 35 6.45 2.64 -3.77
N ASN A 36 6.65 1.98 -4.91
CA ASN A 36 6.78 2.66 -6.21
C ASN A 36 5.51 3.43 -6.59
N ILE A 37 4.33 2.81 -6.43
CA ILE A 37 3.05 3.48 -6.71
C ILE A 37 2.85 4.65 -5.75
N GLY A 38 3.11 4.46 -4.46
CA GLY A 38 3.04 5.53 -3.46
C GLY A 38 3.96 6.71 -3.78
N GLN A 39 5.18 6.43 -4.26
CA GLN A 39 6.12 7.47 -4.68
C GLN A 39 5.60 8.27 -5.89
N MET A 40 5.01 7.60 -6.89
CA MET A 40 4.45 8.26 -8.07
C MET A 40 3.30 9.20 -7.67
N ILE A 41 2.37 8.73 -6.84
CA ILE A 41 1.24 9.54 -6.37
C ILE A 41 1.73 10.71 -5.52
N ALA A 42 2.68 10.47 -4.61
CA ALA A 42 3.26 11.51 -3.78
C ALA A 42 3.93 12.62 -4.60
N ALA A 43 4.66 12.24 -5.66
CA ALA A 43 5.27 13.18 -6.59
C ALA A 43 4.23 14.03 -7.32
N ASP A 44 3.16 13.43 -7.83
CA ASP A 44 2.07 14.14 -8.51
C ASP A 44 1.32 15.09 -7.57
N LEU A 45 1.19 14.73 -6.30
CA LEU A 45 0.56 15.56 -5.26
C LEU A 45 1.51 16.60 -4.64
N ASN A 46 2.78 16.62 -5.03
CA ASN A 46 3.83 17.41 -4.37
C ASN A 46 3.84 17.24 -2.85
N PHE A 47 3.71 15.99 -2.40
CA PHE A 47 3.61 15.57 -1.01
C PHE A 47 4.79 14.67 -0.64
N GLU A 48 5.35 14.83 0.56
CA GLU A 48 6.35 13.91 1.12
C GLU A 48 5.77 13.23 2.37
N PRO A 49 5.67 11.89 2.41
CA PRO A 49 5.19 11.17 3.59
C PRO A 49 6.24 11.19 4.70
N GLU A 50 5.82 10.80 5.90
CA GLU A 50 6.72 10.63 7.03
C GLU A 50 7.90 9.71 6.70
N ARG A 51 9.06 10.04 7.28
CA ARG A 51 10.29 9.30 7.07
C ARG A 51 10.38 8.14 8.04
N ARG A 52 10.88 7.01 7.57
CA ARG A 52 11.13 5.85 8.41
C ARG A 52 12.21 6.17 9.44
N PHE A 53 12.02 5.72 10.67
CA PHE A 53 12.96 5.93 11.76
C PHE A 53 14.32 5.23 11.53
N ASP A 54 14.32 4.08 10.85
CA ASP A 54 15.48 3.22 10.67
C ASP A 54 16.53 3.76 9.68
N ASN A 55 16.10 4.48 8.64
CA ASN A 55 16.98 4.91 7.55
C ASN A 55 16.72 6.33 7.02
N ASN A 56 15.80 7.06 7.66
CA ASN A 56 15.43 8.43 7.33
C ASN A 56 14.95 8.64 5.88
N GLN A 57 14.50 7.56 5.22
CA GLN A 57 13.90 7.62 3.88
C GLN A 57 12.38 7.82 3.97
N PRO A 58 11.75 8.54 3.03
CA PRO A 58 10.30 8.66 3.01
C PRO A 58 9.62 7.30 2.92
N PHE A 59 8.57 7.10 3.72
CA PHE A 59 7.84 5.84 3.74
C PHE A 59 6.75 5.80 2.67
N TRP A 60 7.15 5.63 1.41
CA TRP A 60 6.21 5.73 0.28
C TRP A 60 4.96 4.83 0.37
N SER A 61 5.06 3.65 0.98
CA SER A 61 3.90 2.77 1.19
C SER A 61 2.78 3.41 2.03
N SER A 62 3.11 4.33 2.93
CA SER A 62 2.13 5.01 3.80
C SER A 62 1.22 5.99 3.04
N VAL A 63 1.58 6.33 1.81
CA VAL A 63 0.72 7.09 0.88
C VAL A 63 -0.51 6.27 0.50
N LEU A 64 -0.39 4.95 0.46
CA LEU A 64 -1.45 4.05 -0.02
C LEU A 64 -2.26 3.42 1.10
N ALA A 65 -1.62 3.10 2.22
CA ALA A 65 -2.23 2.36 3.32
C ALA A 65 -1.59 2.72 4.66
N ASP A 66 -2.37 2.65 5.73
CA ASP A 66 -1.86 2.73 7.10
C ASP A 66 -1.38 1.35 7.56
N GLY A 67 -0.18 1.31 8.15
CA GLY A 67 0.46 0.07 8.58
C GLY A 67 0.41 -0.09 10.09
N TYR A 68 0.09 -1.30 10.55
CA TYR A 68 0.23 -1.68 11.95
C TYR A 68 0.78 -3.09 12.07
N GLN A 69 1.40 -3.38 13.21
CA GLN A 69 2.05 -4.67 13.46
C GLN A 69 1.29 -5.45 14.53
N GLU A 70 0.87 -6.66 14.16
CA GLU A 70 0.43 -7.71 15.08
C GLU A 70 1.43 -8.89 14.96
N ASP A 71 0.97 -10.07 14.53
CA ASP A 71 1.83 -11.22 14.20
C ASP A 71 2.60 -10.99 12.88
N GLU A 72 1.95 -10.35 11.91
CA GLU A 72 2.54 -9.86 10.66
C GLU A 72 2.22 -8.38 10.45
N TRP A 73 2.99 -7.71 9.59
CA TRP A 73 2.66 -6.36 9.14
C TRP A 73 1.37 -6.39 8.33
N LYS A 74 0.37 -5.67 8.82
CA LYS A 74 -0.92 -5.45 8.17
C LYS A 74 -0.98 -4.04 7.59
N TRP A 75 -1.62 -3.94 6.44
CA TRP A 75 -1.88 -2.71 5.71
C TRP A 75 -3.38 -2.51 5.62
N VAL A 76 -3.87 -1.34 6.00
CA VAL A 76 -5.26 -0.90 5.83
C VAL A 76 -5.30 0.13 4.71
N LEU A 77 -6.03 -0.14 3.64
CA LEU A 77 -6.09 0.76 2.49
C LEU A 77 -6.66 2.11 2.91
N ARG A 78 -6.01 3.21 2.51
CA ARG A 78 -6.54 4.55 2.80
C ARG A 78 -7.91 4.75 2.12
N PRO A 79 -8.88 5.40 2.79
CA PRO A 79 -10.20 5.64 2.21
C PRO A 79 -10.13 6.49 0.94
N GLU A 80 -9.18 7.42 0.82
CA GLU A 80 -8.96 8.23 -0.38
C GLU A 80 -8.53 7.37 -1.56
N VAL A 81 -7.68 6.37 -1.32
CA VAL A 81 -7.24 5.43 -2.35
C VAL A 81 -8.38 4.51 -2.75
N ALA A 82 -9.15 4.01 -1.77
CA ALA A 82 -10.34 3.21 -2.03
C ALA A 82 -11.37 3.96 -2.89
N GLN A 83 -11.58 5.25 -2.60
CA GLN A 83 -12.46 6.10 -3.39
C GLN A 83 -11.90 6.33 -4.80
N ALA A 84 -10.61 6.59 -4.95
CA ALA A 84 -9.98 6.74 -6.26
C ALA A 84 -10.14 5.47 -7.12
N LEU A 85 -10.03 4.27 -6.53
CA LEU A 85 -10.25 3.02 -7.26
C LEU A 85 -11.69 2.92 -7.81
N LYS A 86 -12.69 3.38 -7.05
CA LYS A 86 -14.10 3.44 -7.50
C LYS A 86 -14.29 4.46 -8.62
N ASP A 87 -13.76 5.66 -8.44
CA ASP A 87 -13.91 6.77 -9.40
C ASP A 87 -13.27 6.43 -10.75
N LEU A 88 -12.18 5.67 -10.72
CA LEU A 88 -11.50 5.15 -11.92
C LEU A 88 -12.19 3.91 -12.54
N GLY A 89 -13.22 3.36 -11.89
CA GLY A 89 -13.92 2.15 -12.34
C GLY A 89 -13.06 0.88 -12.26
N TRP A 90 -12.06 0.85 -11.39
CA TRP A 90 -11.17 -0.30 -11.21
C TRP A 90 -11.76 -1.35 -10.24
N VAL A 91 -12.72 -0.92 -9.40
CA VAL A 91 -13.49 -1.72 -8.45
C VAL A 91 -14.97 -1.39 -8.51
#